data_AF-A0AA39VD91-F1
#
_entry.id   AF-A0AA39VD91-F1
#
_cell.length_a   1.000
_cell.length_b   1.000
_cell.length_c   1.000
_cell.angle_alpha   90.00
_cell.angle_beta   90.00
_cell.angle_gamma   90.00
#
_symmetry.space_group_name_H-M   'P 1'
#
loop_
_entity.id
_entity.type
_entity.pdbx_description
1 polymer ?
#
loop_
_entity_poly.entity_id
_entity_poly.type
_entity_poly.pdbx_seq_one_letter_code
_entity_poly.pdbx_strand_id
1 'polypeptide(L)'
;MAFLLKVLDFDIGTSNIAFIFLEELLVQFKEVARVGEFVSFEACMDLMDLLYEKEETTILYRSPRSLAASVLVAAYVITTPKQRCEFPVLSWVNFVTSIKEDDVVESVGEILKHVFEPR
;
A
#
# COMPACT_ATOMS: atom_id res chain seq x y z
N MET A 1 -29.23 6.23 8.23
CA MET A 1 -28.22 5.58 9.10
C MET A 1 -28.66 4.22 9.62
N ALA A 2 -29.74 4.10 10.41
CA ALA A 2 -30.15 2.80 11.00
C ALA A 2 -30.44 1.68 9.97
N PHE A 3 -31.01 2.02 8.82
CA PHE A 3 -31.23 1.05 7.73
C PHE A 3 -29.92 0.58 7.07
N LEU A 4 -28.98 1.50 6.84
CA LEU A 4 -27.68 1.19 6.23
C LEU A 4 -26.84 0.26 7.12
N LEU A 5 -26.77 0.54 8.41
CA LEU A 5 -26.08 -0.31 9.39
C LEU A 5 -26.67 -1.72 9.43
N LYS A 6 -28.00 -1.82 9.34
CA LYS A 6 -28.71 -3.10 9.32
C LYS A 6 -28.48 -3.88 8.02
N VAL A 7 -28.35 -3.21 6.87
CA VAL A 7 -27.99 -3.83 5.59
C VAL A 7 -26.55 -4.36 5.61
N LEU A 8 -25.66 -3.68 6.33
CA LEU A 8 -24.26 -4.06 6.50
C LEU A 8 -24.03 -5.05 7.65
N ASP A 9 -25.10 -5.60 8.25
CA ASP A 9 -25.06 -6.48 9.43
C ASP A 9 -24.25 -5.91 10.62
N PHE A 10 -24.18 -4.58 10.73
CA PHE A 10 -23.30 -3.86 11.66
C PHE A 10 -21.80 -4.21 11.51
N ASP A 11 -21.42 -4.86 10.41
CA ASP A 11 -20.06 -5.30 10.11
C ASP A 11 -19.21 -4.16 9.49
N ILE A 12 -19.46 -2.93 9.95
CA ILE A 12 -18.71 -1.76 9.54
C ILE A 12 -17.41 -1.72 10.34
N GLY A 13 -16.30 -2.09 9.68
CA GLY A 13 -14.99 -2.12 10.31
C GLY A 13 -14.34 -3.50 10.39
N THR A 14 -14.84 -4.50 9.65
CA THR A 14 -14.12 -5.77 9.47
C THR A 14 -12.67 -5.51 9.09
N SER A 15 -11.75 -6.27 9.67
CA SER A 15 -10.27 -6.20 9.58
C SER A 15 -9.67 -6.27 8.16
N ASN A 16 -10.47 -6.12 7.12
CA ASN A 16 -10.08 -6.16 5.72
C ASN A 16 -10.03 -4.74 5.11
N ILE A 17 -9.42 -3.79 5.80
CA ILE A 17 -9.23 -2.40 5.33
C ILE A 17 -7.76 -2.23 4.96
N ALA A 18 -7.48 -1.69 3.77
CA ALA A 18 -6.11 -1.54 3.27
C ALA A 18 -5.23 -0.71 4.22
N PHE A 19 -5.82 0.31 4.84
CA PHE A 19 -5.21 1.11 5.89
C PHE A 19 -4.63 0.27 7.05
N ILE A 20 -5.41 -0.67 7.59
CA ILE A 20 -4.98 -1.49 8.74
C ILE A 20 -3.78 -2.35 8.32
N PHE A 21 -3.87 -2.99 7.15
CA PHE A 21 -2.76 -3.79 6.63
C PHE A 21 -1.50 -2.95 6.36
N LEU A 22 -1.67 -1.73 5.86
CA LEU A 22 -0.55 -0.83 5.60
C LEU A 22 0.14 -0.43 6.90
N GLU A 23 -0.62 -0.06 7.93
CA GLU A 23 -0.07 0.31 9.24
C GLU A 23 0.74 -0.85 9.83
N GLU A 24 0.18 -2.06 9.83
CA GLU A 24 0.86 -3.27 10.29
C GLU A 24 2.15 -3.54 9.50
N LEU A 25 2.09 -3.47 8.17
CA LEU A 25 3.25 -3.69 7.31
C LEU A 25 4.33 -2.62 7.53
N LEU A 26 3.96 -1.36 7.71
CA LEU A 26 4.92 -0.28 7.93
C LEU A 26 5.64 -0.43 9.28
N VAL A 27 4.91 -0.82 10.33
CA VAL A 27 5.50 -1.13 11.65
C VAL A 27 6.49 -2.28 11.52
N GLN A 28 6.07 -3.40 10.92
CA GLN A 28 6.96 -4.54 10.70
C GLN A 28 8.18 -4.18 9.86
N PHE A 29 8.02 -3.36 8.82
CA PHE A 29 9.11 -2.99 7.94
C PHE A 29 10.21 -2.22 8.69
N LYS A 30 9.81 -1.29 9.56
CA LYS A 30 10.73 -0.52 10.40
C LYS A 30 11.48 -1.38 11.42
N GLU A 31 10.83 -2.43 11.92
CA GLU A 31 11.48 -3.39 12.84
C GLU A 31 12.54 -4.24 12.14
N VAL A 32 12.31 -4.65 10.89
CA VAL A 32 13.24 -5.55 10.16
C VAL A 32 14.32 -4.83 9.37
N ALA A 33 14.12 -3.55 9.01
CA ALA A 33 15.01 -2.83 8.13
C ALA A 33 15.13 -1.34 8.49
N ARG A 34 16.37 -0.88 8.74
CA ARG A 34 16.66 0.55 8.99
C ARG A 34 16.20 1.47 7.85
N VAL A 35 16.12 0.96 6.63
CA VAL A 35 15.62 1.75 5.49
C VAL A 35 14.11 2.02 5.57
N GLY A 36 13.37 1.26 6.39
CA GLY A 36 11.97 1.52 6.69
C GLY A 36 11.73 2.88 7.37
N GLU A 37 12.76 3.45 8.02
CA GLU A 37 12.69 4.80 8.59
C GLU A 37 12.58 5.91 7.53
N PHE A 38 12.96 5.65 6.28
CA PHE A 38 12.76 6.61 5.18
C PHE A 38 11.32 6.62 4.68
N VAL A 39 10.56 5.55 4.94
CA VAL A 39 9.16 5.44 4.51
C VAL A 39 8.28 6.19 5.50
N SER A 40 7.85 7.39 5.11
CA SER A 40 6.93 8.18 5.92
C SER A 40 5.51 7.65 5.80
N PHE A 41 4.78 7.68 6.91
CA PHE A 41 3.37 7.30 6.94
C PHE A 41 2.52 8.26 6.08
N GLU A 42 2.85 9.55 6.11
CA GLU A 42 2.23 10.60 5.29
C GLU A 42 2.32 10.27 3.79
N ALA A 43 3.50 9.88 3.28
CA ALA A 43 3.64 9.49 1.88
C ALA A 43 2.77 8.27 1.53
N CYS A 44 2.58 7.34 2.47
CA CYS A 44 1.69 6.20 2.23
C CYS A 44 0.22 6.62 2.20
N MET A 45 -0.19 7.58 3.05
CA MET A 45 -1.55 8.14 3.06
C MET A 45 -1.83 8.94 1.79
N ASP A 46 -0.91 9.80 1.36
CA ASP A 46 -1.04 10.58 0.13
C ASP A 46 -1.22 9.67 -1.09
N LEU A 47 -0.48 8.55 -1.12
CA LEU A 47 -0.65 7.54 -2.17
C LEU A 47 -2.01 6.84 -2.07
N MET A 48 -2.46 6.43 -0.89
CA MET A 48 -3.80 5.82 -0.75
C MET A 48 -4.91 6.79 -1.19
N ASP A 49 -4.84 8.05 -0.78
CA ASP A 49 -5.81 9.08 -1.14
C ASP A 49 -5.82 9.31 -2.66
N LEU A 50 -4.64 9.46 -3.27
CA LEU A 50 -4.49 9.58 -4.72
C LEU A 50 -5.13 8.40 -5.46
N LEU A 51 -4.92 7.19 -4.96
CA LEU A 51 -5.52 6.01 -5.55
C LEU A 51 -7.04 6.12 -5.40
N TYR A 52 -7.58 6.33 -4.20
CA TYR A 52 -9.02 6.32 -3.94
C TYR A 52 -9.79 7.37 -4.76
N GLU A 53 -9.13 8.45 -5.18
CA GLU A 53 -9.68 9.47 -6.08
C GLU A 53 -9.76 9.05 -7.55
N LYS A 54 -8.98 8.05 -7.99
CA LYS A 54 -8.81 7.68 -9.40
C LYS A 54 -9.55 6.37 -9.75
N GLU A 55 -10.62 6.48 -10.53
CA GLU A 55 -11.44 5.33 -10.99
C GLU A 55 -10.65 4.26 -11.77
N GLU A 56 -9.54 4.62 -12.42
CA GLU A 56 -8.72 3.71 -13.22
C GLU A 56 -7.87 2.74 -12.37
N THR A 57 -7.68 3.04 -11.08
CA THR A 57 -6.92 2.20 -10.14
C THR A 57 -7.76 1.05 -9.58
N THR A 58 -8.96 0.82 -10.13
CA THR A 58 -9.99 -0.09 -9.62
C THR A 58 -9.52 -1.54 -9.40
N ILE A 59 -8.50 -1.99 -10.13
CA ILE A 59 -7.93 -3.34 -10.01
C ILE A 59 -7.18 -3.51 -8.67
N LEU A 60 -6.54 -2.45 -8.17
CA LEU A 60 -5.77 -2.47 -6.92
C LEU A 60 -6.66 -2.67 -5.68
N TYR A 61 -7.91 -2.20 -5.71
CA TYR A 61 -8.85 -2.35 -4.57
C TYR A 61 -9.42 -3.76 -4.40
N ARG A 62 -9.18 -4.67 -5.35
CA ARG A 62 -9.75 -6.03 -5.25
C ARG A 62 -9.22 -6.79 -4.03
N SER A 63 -8.04 -6.42 -3.55
CA SER A 63 -7.43 -6.98 -2.34
C SER A 63 -6.85 -5.85 -1.47
N PRO A 64 -7.43 -5.58 -0.29
CA PRO A 64 -6.91 -4.60 0.67
C PRO A 64 -5.43 -4.85 1.04
N ARG A 65 -5.02 -6.12 1.13
CA ARG A 65 -3.61 -6.49 1.36
C ARG A 65 -2.72 -6.15 0.17
N SER A 66 -3.21 -6.37 -1.05
CA SER A 66 -2.47 -6.04 -2.27
C SER A 66 -2.27 -4.55 -2.42
N LEU A 67 -3.31 -3.77 -2.12
CA LEU A 67 -3.23 -2.32 -2.10
C LEU A 67 -2.21 -1.84 -1.06
N ALA A 68 -2.30 -2.32 0.19
CA ALA A 68 -1.38 -1.96 1.26
C ALA A 68 0.09 -2.27 0.91
N ALA A 69 0.35 -3.47 0.42
CA ALA A 69 1.67 -3.90 -0.03
C ALA A 69 2.22 -3.00 -1.15
N SER A 70 1.39 -2.71 -2.16
CA SER A 70 1.80 -1.89 -3.31
C SER A 70 2.05 -0.44 -2.91
N VAL A 71 1.22 0.12 -2.03
CA VAL A 71 1.42 1.47 -1.47
C VAL A 71 2.72 1.55 -0.69
N LEU A 72 3.02 0.58 0.18
CA LEU A 72 4.27 0.58 0.93
C LEU A 72 5.48 0.51 0.01
N VAL A 73 5.45 -0.35 -1.02
CA VAL A 73 6.56 -0.48 -1.97
C VAL A 73 6.71 0.79 -2.81
N ALA A 74 5.61 1.40 -3.26
CA ALA A 74 5.65 2.67 -3.98
C ALA A 74 6.22 3.80 -3.09
N ALA A 75 5.76 3.91 -1.84
CA ALA A 75 6.28 4.87 -0.88
C ALA A 75 7.78 4.64 -0.62
N TYR A 76 8.21 3.39 -0.47
CA TYR A 76 9.62 3.02 -0.36
C TYR A 76 10.45 3.50 -1.56
N VAL A 77 9.97 3.26 -2.78
CA VAL A 77 10.64 3.68 -4.02
C VAL A 77 10.74 5.20 -4.14
N ILE A 78 9.71 5.94 -3.72
CA ILE A 78 9.66 7.41 -3.81
C ILE A 78 10.54 8.07 -2.73
N THR A 79 10.48 7.57 -1.50
CA THR A 79 11.04 8.25 -0.32
C THR A 79 12.46 7.81 0.02
N THR A 80 12.87 6.60 -0.37
CA THR A 80 14.18 6.06 -0.01
C THR A 80 15.26 6.59 -0.97
N PRO A 81 16.38 7.14 -0.46
CA PRO A 81 17.49 7.55 -1.31
C PRO A 81 18.03 6.37 -2.12
N LYS A 82 18.24 6.55 -3.44
CA LYS A 82 18.69 5.48 -4.35
C LYS A 82 19.96 4.76 -3.89
N GLN A 83 20.87 5.46 -3.23
CA GLN A 83 22.13 4.91 -2.69
C GLN A 83 21.93 4.00 -1.48
N ARG A 84 20.71 3.94 -0.93
CA ARG A 84 20.32 3.13 0.24
C ARG A 84 19.27 2.08 -0.08
N CYS A 85 18.87 1.94 -1.36
CA CYS A 85 17.91 0.93 -1.79
C CYS A 85 18.55 -0.46 -1.95
N GLU A 86 19.11 -0.99 -0.86
CA GLU A 86 19.73 -2.33 -0.83
C GLU A 86 18.80 -3.40 -0.26
N PHE A 87 17.70 -2.99 0.38
CA PHE A 87 16.77 -3.92 1.01
C PHE A 87 15.88 -4.60 -0.05
N PRO A 88 15.73 -5.95 -0.01
CA PRO A 88 14.90 -6.69 -0.97
C PRO A 88 13.40 -6.55 -0.63
N VAL A 89 12.85 -5.35 -0.83
CA VAL A 89 11.48 -5.00 -0.41
C VAL A 89 10.41 -5.89 -1.05
N LEU A 90 10.58 -6.25 -2.33
CA LEU A 90 9.64 -7.12 -3.04
C LEU A 90 9.60 -8.53 -2.42
N SER A 91 10.76 -9.13 -2.18
CA SER A 91 10.85 -10.45 -1.56
C SER A 91 10.38 -10.44 -0.11
N TRP A 92 10.63 -9.36 0.62
CA TRP A 92 10.09 -9.21 1.97
C TRP A 92 8.56 -9.10 1.97
N VAL A 93 7.98 -8.27 1.09
CA VAL A 93 6.53 -8.15 0.93
C VAL A 93 5.91 -9.48 0.53
N ASN A 94 6.50 -10.20 -0.42
CA ASN A 94 6.05 -11.54 -0.81
C ASN A 94 6.05 -12.49 0.38
N PHE A 95 7.12 -12.49 1.18
CA PHE A 95 7.25 -13.33 2.36
C PHE A 95 6.15 -13.05 3.41
N VAL A 96 5.86 -11.78 3.71
CA VAL A 96 4.89 -11.43 4.78
C VAL A 96 3.42 -11.42 4.31
N THR A 97 3.17 -11.24 3.02
CA THR A 97 1.79 -11.11 2.49
C THR A 97 1.34 -12.26 1.59
N SER A 98 2.28 -13.10 1.11
CA SER A 98 2.07 -14.11 0.05
C SER A 98 1.64 -13.55 -1.31
N ILE A 99 1.73 -12.23 -1.52
CA ILE A 99 1.44 -11.59 -2.82
C ILE A 99 2.64 -11.78 -3.75
N LYS A 100 2.41 -12.17 -5.00
CA LYS A 100 3.50 -12.38 -5.96
C LYS A 100 4.22 -11.06 -6.25
N GLU A 101 5.54 -11.12 -6.38
CA GLU A 101 6.35 -9.95 -6.68
C GLU A 101 5.90 -9.28 -7.99
N ASP A 102 5.59 -10.06 -9.04
CA ASP A 102 5.12 -9.54 -10.33
C ASP A 102 3.82 -8.71 -10.19
N ASP A 103 2.87 -9.19 -9.39
CA ASP A 103 1.59 -8.49 -9.16
C ASP A 103 1.83 -7.14 -8.43
N VAL A 104 2.78 -7.13 -7.47
CA VAL A 104 3.19 -5.89 -6.78
C VAL A 104 3.92 -4.95 -7.73
N VAL A 105 4.80 -5.45 -8.60
CA VAL A 105 5.53 -4.64 -9.57
C VAL A 105 4.60 -3.99 -10.57
N GLU A 106 3.62 -4.72 -11.11
CA GLU A 106 2.59 -4.18 -11.99
C GLU A 106 1.83 -3.06 -11.27
N SER A 107 1.37 -3.34 -10.05
CA SER A 107 0.63 -2.39 -9.22
C SER A 107 1.41 -1.11 -8.92
N VAL A 108 2.66 -1.25 -8.49
CA VAL A 108 3.57 -0.12 -8.22
C VAL A 108 3.84 0.67 -9.50
N GLY A 109 4.02 -0.02 -10.64
CA GLY A 109 4.19 0.64 -11.93
C GLY A 109 3.01 1.56 -12.27
N GLU A 110 1.78 1.09 -12.07
CA GLU A 110 0.59 1.92 -12.25
C GLU A 110 0.55 3.08 -11.25
N ILE A 111 0.78 2.84 -9.95
CA ILE A 111 0.82 3.91 -8.93
C ILE A 111 1.81 5.00 -9.33
N LEU A 112 3.04 4.62 -9.72
CA LEU A 112 4.09 5.58 -10.07
C LEU A 112 3.75 6.36 -11.35
N LYS A 113 3.10 5.74 -12.35
CA LYS A 113 2.60 6.47 -13.53
C LYS A 113 1.64 7.58 -13.11
N HIS A 114 0.70 7.28 -12.23
CA HIS A 114 -0.28 8.27 -11.74
C HIS A 114 0.38 9.38 -10.92
N VAL A 115 1.36 9.05 -10.09
CA VAL A 115 2.11 10.05 -9.28
C VAL A 115 2.91 11.01 -10.17
N PHE A 116 3.50 10.51 -11.25
CA PHE A 116 4.39 11.28 -12.13
C PHE A 116 3.73 11.73 -13.44
N GLU A 117 2.42 11.56 -13.58
CA GLU A 117 1.68 12.07 -14.74
C GLU A 117 1.86 13.60 -14.87
N PRO A 118 2.15 14.13 -16.09
CA PRO A 118 2.21 15.56 -16.30
C PRO A 118 0.82 16.18 -16.05
N ARG A 119 0.78 17.21 -15.19
CA ARG A 119 -0.44 17.99 -14.92
C ARG A 119 -0.75 18.98 -16.04
#